data_AF-A0A1C5N099-F1
#
_entry.id   AF-A0A1C5N099-F1
#
_cell.length_a   1.000
_cell.length_b   1.000
_cell.length_c   1.000
_cell.angle_alpha   90.00
_cell.angle_beta   90.00
_cell.angle_gamma   90.00
#
_symmetry.space_group_name_H-M   'P 1'
#
loop_
_entity.id
_entity.type
_entity.pdbx_description
1 polymer ?
#
loop_
_entity_poly.entity_id
_entity_poly.type
_entity_poly.pdbx_seq_one_letter_code
_entity_poly.pdbx_strand_id
1 'polypeptide(L)' 'MKREILFKAKHIHALPENEWMEGKWVEGFLSGEDYINDGTYEYMIDPDTICQYTGLTDKKGRKIWENDIIKYH' A
#
# COMPACT_ATOMS: atom_id res chain seq x y z
N MET A 1 22.08 -8.09 0.29
CA MET A 1 20.76 -8.26 0.94
C MET A 1 19.70 -8.27 -0.16
N LYS A 2 18.62 -9.05 -0.01
CA LYS A 2 17.49 -9.00 -0.96
C LYS A 2 16.59 -7.83 -0.59
N ARG A 3 16.18 -7.01 -1.56
CA ARG A 3 15.23 -5.91 -1.36
C ARG A 3 13.85 -6.50 -1.06
N GLU A 4 13.17 -5.98 -0.04
CA GLU A 4 11.77 -6.28 0.21
C GLU A 4 10.90 -5.53 -0.82
N ILE A 5 10.05 -6.26 -1.53
CA ILE A 5 9.14 -5.70 -2.55
C ILE A 5 7.74 -5.68 -1.95
N LEU A 6 7.27 -4.47 -1.64
CA LEU A 6 5.95 -4.21 -1.09
C LEU A 6 5.32 -3.00 -1.78
N PHE A 7 4.01 -3.00 -1.81
CA PHE A 7 3.18 -1.95 -2.40
C PHE A 7 2.15 -1.47 -1.40
N LYS A 8 1.71 -0.24 -1.62
CA LYS A 8 0.66 0.43 -0.85
C LYS A 8 -0.24 1.20 -1.80
N ALA A 9 -1.56 1.07 -1.64
CA ALA A 9 -2.55 1.75 -2.46
C ALA A 9 -3.84 1.97 -1.66
N LYS A 10 -4.73 2.82 -2.16
CA LYS A 10 -6.07 3.00 -1.59
C LYS A 10 -7.00 1.88 -2.04
N HIS A 11 -7.77 1.34 -1.11
CA HIS A 11 -8.81 0.34 -1.41
C HIS A 11 -9.99 0.97 -2.15
N ILE A 12 -10.51 0.24 -3.14
CA ILE A 12 -11.82 0.48 -3.75
C ILE A 12 -12.73 -0.69 -3.37
N HIS A 13 -13.88 -0.39 -2.78
CA HIS A 13 -14.87 -1.42 -2.46
C HIS A 13 -15.65 -1.85 -3.70
N ALA A 14 -15.77 -3.17 -3.90
CA ALA A 14 -16.67 -3.74 -4.92
C ALA A 14 -18.02 -4.17 -4.32
N LEU A 15 -18.05 -4.40 -3.00
CA LEU A 15 -19.19 -4.93 -2.26
C LEU A 15 -19.57 -3.98 -1.10
N PRO A 16 -20.86 -3.78 -0.81
CA PRO A 16 -21.31 -2.88 0.26
C PRO A 16 -20.73 -3.23 1.64
N GLU A 17 -20.49 -4.51 1.91
CA GLU A 17 -19.91 -4.98 3.18
C GLU A 17 -18.51 -4.42 3.43
N ASN A 18 -17.82 -3.97 2.37
CA ASN A 18 -16.48 -3.41 2.40
C ASN A 18 -16.45 -1.89 2.22
N GLU A 19 -17.60 -1.21 2.11
CA GLU A 19 -17.66 0.25 1.90
C GLU A 19 -16.91 1.03 2.99
N TRP A 20 -16.90 0.53 4.22
CA TRP A 20 -16.16 1.12 5.34
C TRP A 20 -14.62 1.12 5.14
N MET A 21 -14.10 0.40 4.14
CA MET A 21 -12.69 0.40 3.75
C MET A 21 -12.36 1.35 2.59
N GLU A 22 -13.36 1.97 1.97
CA GLU A 22 -13.17 2.85 0.81
C GLU A 22 -12.12 3.93 1.08
N GLY A 23 -11.16 4.06 0.17
CA GLY A 23 -10.09 5.07 0.24
C GLY A 23 -9.04 4.83 1.32
N LYS A 24 -9.16 3.78 2.15
CA LYS A 24 -8.13 3.43 3.15
C LYS A 24 -6.92 2.82 2.48
N TRP A 25 -5.75 3.13 3.04
CA TRP A 25 -4.51 2.53 2.58
C TRP A 25 -4.38 1.07 3.04
N VAL A 26 -4.03 0.20 2.10
CA VAL A 26 -3.67 -1.21 2.35
C VAL A 26 -2.23 -1.45 1.88
N GLU A 27 -1.55 -2.42 2.47
CA GLU A 27 -0.15 -2.74 2.20
C GLU A 27 0.02 -4.24 1.94
N GLY A 28 0.89 -4.61 0.99
CA GLY A 28 1.13 -6.02 0.69
C GLY A 28 1.90 -6.22 -0.62
N PHE A 29 1.75 -7.41 -1.20
CA PHE A 29 2.27 -7.73 -2.52
C PHE A 29 1.26 -7.34 -3.59
N LEU A 30 1.73 -6.75 -4.70
CA LEU A 30 0.88 -6.49 -5.85
C LEU A 30 0.52 -7.83 -6.51
N SER A 31 -0.78 -8.08 -6.65
CA SER A 31 -1.38 -9.26 -7.26
C SER A 31 -2.17 -8.78 -8.49
N GLY A 32 -1.72 -9.10 -9.69
CA GLY A 32 -2.31 -8.53 -10.91
C GLY A 32 -2.07 -7.01 -11.03
N GLU A 33 -3.02 -6.29 -11.64
CA GLU A 33 -2.91 -4.85 -11.90
C GLU A 33 -3.56 -3.99 -10.80
N ASP A 34 -4.57 -4.54 -10.13
CA ASP A 34 -5.53 -3.81 -9.30
C ASP A 34 -5.81 -4.46 -7.94
N TYR A 35 -4.94 -5.38 -7.48
CA TYR A 35 -5.06 -5.97 -6.15
C TYR A 35 -3.78 -5.93 -5.32
N ILE A 36 -3.94 -5.77 -4.01
CA ILE A 36 -2.89 -5.97 -3.02
C ILE A 36 -3.24 -7.17 -2.15
N ASN A 37 -2.29 -8.09 -1.98
CA ASN A 37 -2.40 -9.26 -1.11
C ASN A 37 -1.51 -9.10 0.13
N ASP A 38 -2.09 -9.11 1.33
CA ASP A 38 -1.35 -8.97 2.60
C ASP A 38 -0.86 -10.31 3.19
N GLY A 39 -1.08 -11.41 2.47
CA GLY A 39 -0.83 -12.79 2.90
C GLY A 39 -2.05 -13.49 3.49
N THR A 40 -3.12 -12.76 3.82
CA THR A 40 -4.38 -13.30 4.36
C THR A 40 -5.57 -12.96 3.45
N TYR A 41 -5.65 -11.71 2.98
CA TYR A 41 -6.72 -11.20 2.16
C TYR A 41 -6.18 -10.55 0.89
N GLU A 42 -7.05 -10.42 -0.09
CA GLU A 42 -6.80 -9.69 -1.33
C GLU A 42 -7.74 -8.48 -1.38
N TYR A 43 -7.16 -7.29 -1.58
CA TYR A 43 -7.87 -6.02 -1.59
C TYR A 43 -7.82 -5.44 -3.00
N MET A 44 -8.99 -5.17 -3.58
CA MET A 44 -9.09 -4.35 -4.78
C MET A 44 -8.63 -2.93 -4.46
N ILE A 45 -7.85 -2.31 -5.33
CA ILE A 45 -7.22 -1.01 -5.09
C ILE A 45 -7.44 -0.07 -6.27
N ASP A 46 -7.28 1.23 -6.02
CA ASP A 46 -7.12 2.24 -7.05
C ASP A 46 -5.68 2.20 -7.59
N PRO A 47 -5.46 1.73 -8.84
CA PRO A 47 -4.12 1.60 -9.40
C PRO A 47 -3.39 2.96 -9.52
N ASP A 48 -4.12 4.07 -9.63
CA ASP A 48 -3.53 5.41 -9.71
C ASP A 48 -2.92 5.88 -8.38
N THR A 49 -3.15 5.13 -7.31
CA THR A 49 -2.66 5.44 -5.96
C THR A 49 -1.51 4.54 -5.50
N ILE A 50 -1.06 3.61 -6.36
CA ILE A 50 0.00 2.67 -6.02
C ILE A 50 1.32 3.40 -5.75
N CYS A 51 1.95 3.06 -4.63
CA CYS A 51 3.32 3.43 -4.30
C CYS A 51 4.13 2.19 -3.92
N GLN A 52 5.38 2.11 -4.37
CA GLN A 52 6.30 1.05 -3.93
C GLN A 52 7.02 1.44 -2.63
N TYR A 53 7.28 0.46 -1.77
CA TYR A 53 8.18 0.63 -0.64
C TYR A 53 9.62 0.88 -1.11
N THR A 54 10.24 1.94 -0.59
CA THR A 54 11.62 2.32 -0.96
C THR A 54 12.68 1.40 -0.38
N GLY A 55 12.34 0.58 0.63
CA GLY A 55 13.31 -0.17 1.43
C GLY A 55 13.90 0.63 2.60
N LEU A 56 13.45 1.87 2.82
CA LEU A 56 13.93 2.77 3.87
C LEU A 56 12.83 3.07 4.89
N THR A 57 13.23 3.32 6.14
CA THR A 57 12.32 3.77 7.20
C THR A 57 12.68 5.18 7.68
N ASP A 58 11.67 5.91 8.15
CA ASP A 58 11.87 7.20 8.81
C ASP A 58 12.56 7.01 10.18
N LYS A 59 12.89 8.13 10.84
CA LYS A 59 13.48 8.15 12.18
C LYS A 59 12.63 7.48 13.28
N LYS A 60 11.37 7.16 13.01
CA LYS A 60 10.47 6.41 13.91
C LYS A 60 10.23 4.97 13.44
N GLY A 61 10.97 4.49 12.44
CA GLY A 61 10.82 3.14 11.89
C GLY A 61 9.63 2.94 10.96
N ARG A 62 8.95 4.01 10.52
CA ARG A 62 7.84 3.91 9.57
C ARG A 62 8.37 3.77 8.15
N LYS A 63 7.84 2.83 7.38
CA LYS A 63 8.19 2.64 5.97
C LYS A 63 8.00 3.94 5.18
N ILE A 64 8.98 4.26 4.35
CA ILE A 64 8.90 5.36 3.38
C ILE A 64 8.46 4.78 2.04
N TRP A 65 7.36 5.31 1.52
CA TRP A 65 6.79 4.94 0.24
C TRP A 65 7.17 5.95 -0.84
N GLU A 66 7.12 5.53 -2.10
CA GLU A 66 7.17 6.47 -3.21
C GLU A 66 6.16 7.60 -3.00
N ASN A 67 6.58 8.83 -3.33
CA ASN A 67 5.79 10.07 -3.18
C ASN A 67 5.47 10.52 -1.74
N ASP A 68 5.99 9.87 -0.70
CA ASP A 68 5.86 10.38 0.67
C ASP A 68 6.56 11.74 0.83
N ILE A 69 5.86 12.71 1.44
CA ILE A 69 6.43 14.01 1.82
C ILE A 69 7.09 13.87 3.20
N ILE A 70 8.42 13.88 3.22
CA ILE A 70 9.21 13.79 4.46
C ILE A 70 9.63 15.18 4.91
N LYS A 71 9.42 15.48 6.19
CA LYS A 71 9.99 16.69 6.82
C LYS A 71 11.31 16.35 7.51
N TYR A 72 12.36 17.05 7.12
CA TYR A 72 13.64 17.05 7.83
C TYR A 72 13.65 18.22 8.83
N HIS A 73 14.01 17.91 10.07
CA HIS A 73 14.19 18.83 11.19
C HIS A 73 15.52 18.47 11.84
#